data_AF-A0A7X3VGE6-F1
#
_entry.id   AF-A0A7X3VGE6-F1
#
_cell.length_a   1.000
_cell.length_b   1.000
_cell.length_c   1.000
_cell.angle_alpha   90.00
_cell.angle_beta   90.00
_cell.angle_gamma   90.00
#
_symmetry.space_group_name_H-M   'P 1'
#
loop_
_entity.id
_entity.type
_entity.pdbx_description
1 polymer ?
#
loop_
_entity_poly.entity_id
_entity_poly.type
_entity_poly.pdbx_seq_one_letter_code
_entity_poly.pdbx_strand_id
1 'polypeptide(L)'
;MKAATPSAEKIRPYARRQAAARLDRLAYEMGRSRKSADVEAVHDLRVSIRRLASCLKAFPEFFSSAGKRKVRRRLGEIMALAGEVRDLDIAIELGRQAGLSAESELLAKLAGERTEAARRLRLVLKHSVKRGMTEKWRGRLGL
;
A
#
# COMPACT_ATOMS: atom_id res chain seq x y z
N MET A 1 -20.42 15.13 -30.97
CA MET A 1 -18.94 15.11 -30.82
C MET A 1 -18.53 13.73 -30.28
N LYS A 2 -18.03 12.81 -31.13
CA LYS A 2 -17.43 11.56 -30.65
C LYS A 2 -16.06 11.90 -30.06
N ALA A 3 -15.88 11.70 -28.76
CA ALA A 3 -14.56 11.78 -28.15
C ALA A 3 -13.63 10.80 -28.89
N ALA A 4 -12.57 11.32 -29.50
CA ALA A 4 -11.56 10.49 -30.13
C ALA A 4 -10.97 9.58 -29.05
N THR A 5 -11.27 8.29 -29.11
CA THR A 5 -10.59 7.28 -28.30
C THR A 5 -9.10 7.48 -28.52
N PRO A 6 -8.31 7.83 -27.49
CA PRO A 6 -6.88 8.01 -27.68
C PRO A 6 -6.32 6.69 -28.24
N SER A 7 -5.59 6.74 -29.35
CA SER A 7 -4.99 5.54 -29.92
C SER A 7 -4.15 4.84 -28.84
N ALA A 8 -4.15 3.51 -28.83
CA ALA A 8 -3.40 2.72 -27.84
C ALA A 8 -1.91 3.14 -27.74
N GLU A 9 -1.37 3.68 -28.84
CA GLU A 9 -0.03 4.23 -28.96
C GLU A 9 0.21 5.49 -28.09
N LYS A 10 -0.79 6.37 -27.96
CA LYS A 10 -0.73 7.55 -27.07
C LYS A 10 -0.97 7.20 -25.59
N ILE A 11 -1.72 6.13 -25.31
CA ILE A 11 -2.05 5.72 -23.94
C ILE A 11 -0.84 5.06 -23.26
N ARG A 12 -0.02 4.28 -23.99
CA ARG A 12 1.12 3.55 -23.41
C ARG A 12 2.10 4.46 -22.65
N PRO A 13 2.60 5.59 -23.21
CA PRO A 13 3.48 6.51 -22.47
C PRO A 13 2.80 7.11 -21.24
N TYR A 14 1.51 7.44 -21.34
CA TYR A 14 0.73 7.98 -20.22
C TYR A 14 0.59 6.95 -19.08
N ALA A 15 0.18 5.72 -19.39
CA ALA A 15 0.03 4.64 -18.41
C ALA A 15 1.34 4.34 -17.68
N ARG A 16 2.47 4.34 -18.40
CA ARG A 16 3.79 4.12 -17.81
C ARG A 16 4.20 5.26 -16.88
N ARG A 17 4.01 6.53 -17.28
CA ARG A 17 4.24 7.68 -16.39
C ARG A 17 3.40 7.62 -15.13
N GLN A 18 2.11 7.27 -15.26
CA GLN A 18 1.22 7.11 -14.11
C GLN A 18 1.68 5.98 -13.19
N ALA A 19 2.04 4.82 -13.73
CA ALA A 19 2.55 3.71 -12.92
C ALA A 19 3.86 4.05 -12.20
N ALA A 20 4.79 4.76 -12.87
CA ALA A 20 6.02 5.25 -12.26
C ALA A 20 5.73 6.21 -11.09
N ALA A 21 4.90 7.23 -11.30
CA ALA A 21 4.55 8.19 -10.25
C ALA A 21 3.87 7.51 -9.04
N ARG A 22 3.02 6.50 -9.27
CA ARG A 22 2.38 5.73 -8.19
C ARG A 22 3.37 4.82 -7.46
N LEU A 23 4.34 4.25 -8.17
CA LEU A 23 5.42 3.49 -7.56
C LEU A 23 6.31 4.39 -6.69
N ASP A 24 6.62 5.60 -7.14
CA ASP A 24 7.41 6.57 -6.38
C ASP A 24 6.65 7.02 -5.11
N ARG A 25 5.35 7.30 -5.22
CA ARG A 25 4.52 7.58 -4.04
C ARG A 25 4.49 6.41 -3.07
N LEU A 26 4.35 5.18 -3.58
CA LEU A 26 4.38 3.99 -2.73
C LEU A 26 5.75 3.84 -2.04
N ALA A 27 6.85 4.07 -2.74
CA ALA A 27 8.20 4.02 -2.17
C ALA A 27 8.35 5.00 -1.01
N TYR A 28 7.85 6.23 -1.19
CA TYR A 28 7.80 7.25 -0.14
C TYR A 28 6.99 6.78 1.07
N GLU A 29 5.77 6.28 0.87
CA GLU A 29 4.92 5.83 1.98
C GLU A 29 5.46 4.60 2.70
N MET A 30 6.11 3.68 1.99
CA MET A 30 6.86 2.58 2.59
C MET A 30 8.01 3.10 3.48
N GLY A 31 8.71 4.14 3.02
CA GLY A 31 9.78 4.80 3.76
C GLY A 31 9.31 5.57 4.99
N ARG A 32 8.11 6.16 4.95
CA ARG A 32 7.45 6.79 6.10
C ARG A 32 6.96 5.72 7.09
N SER A 33 6.18 4.76 6.60
CA SER A 33 5.55 3.69 7.39
C SER A 33 6.54 2.76 8.10
N ARG A 34 7.77 2.58 7.57
CA ARG A 34 8.81 1.82 8.28
C ARG A 34 9.32 2.55 9.52
N LYS A 35 9.33 3.89 9.51
CA LYS A 35 9.84 4.72 10.61
C LYS A 35 8.79 4.80 11.71
N SER A 36 7.58 5.24 11.34
CA SER A 36 6.40 5.32 12.19
C SER A 36 5.25 4.63 11.47
N ALA A 37 4.51 3.78 12.18
CA ALA A 37 3.27 3.17 11.69
C ALA A 37 2.08 3.76 12.46
N ASP A 38 2.01 5.08 12.50
CA ASP A 38 0.83 5.82 12.96
C ASP A 38 -0.35 5.64 11.98
N VAL A 39 -1.54 6.03 12.43
CA VAL A 39 -2.80 5.82 11.72
C VAL A 39 -2.76 6.41 10.31
N GLU A 40 -2.21 7.62 10.16
CA GLU A 40 -2.12 8.31 8.87
C GLU A 40 -1.12 7.63 7.94
N ALA A 41 0.07 7.28 8.42
CA ALA A 41 1.08 6.57 7.64
C ALA A 41 0.56 5.23 7.11
N VAL A 42 -0.13 4.45 7.96
CA VAL A 42 -0.76 3.19 7.54
C VAL A 42 -1.88 3.44 6.53
N HIS A 43 -2.68 4.48 6.71
CA HIS A 43 -3.72 4.85 5.75
C HIS A 43 -3.12 5.21 4.38
N ASP A 44 -2.14 6.09 4.33
CA ASP A 44 -1.49 6.56 3.10
C ASP A 44 -0.75 5.42 2.38
N LEU A 45 -0.12 4.52 3.13
CA LEU A 45 0.46 3.29 2.59
C LEU A 45 -0.62 2.44 1.90
N ARG A 46 -1.76 2.20 2.55
CA ARG A 46 -2.87 1.42 1.96
C ARG A 46 -3.43 2.09 0.71
N VAL A 47 -3.57 3.42 0.74
CA VAL A 47 -4.04 4.19 -0.43
C VAL A 47 -3.06 4.09 -1.59
N SER A 48 -1.76 4.26 -1.35
CA SER A 48 -0.74 4.16 -2.41
C SER A 48 -0.65 2.76 -3.01
N ILE A 49 -0.73 1.69 -2.18
CA ILE A 49 -0.81 0.31 -2.65
C ILE A 49 -2.02 0.10 -3.56
N ARG A 50 -3.22 0.50 -3.12
CA ARG A 50 -4.46 0.36 -3.90
C ARG A 50 -4.36 1.11 -5.22
N ARG A 51 -3.85 2.34 -5.19
CA ARG A 51 -3.69 3.20 -6.38
C ARG A 51 -2.72 2.60 -7.41
N LEU A 52 -1.61 2.00 -6.98
CA LEU A 52 -0.70 1.32 -7.89
C LEU A 52 -1.35 0.03 -8.45
N ALA A 53 -1.96 -0.79 -7.59
CA ALA A 53 -2.62 -2.01 -8.01
C ALA A 53 -3.74 -1.76 -9.04
N SER A 54 -4.56 -0.72 -8.82
CA SER A 54 -5.60 -0.30 -9.77
C SER A 54 -5.00 0.18 -11.10
N CYS A 55 -3.90 0.93 -11.07
CA CYS A 55 -3.21 1.36 -12.30
C CYS A 55 -2.72 0.16 -13.12
N LEU A 56 -2.09 -0.84 -12.48
CA LEU A 56 -1.63 -2.06 -13.14
C LEU A 56 -2.78 -2.93 -13.66
N LYS A 57 -3.97 -2.85 -13.02
CA LYS A 57 -5.18 -3.55 -13.46
C LYS A 57 -5.85 -2.86 -14.65
N ALA A 58 -5.85 -1.53 -14.68
CA ALA A 58 -6.47 -0.73 -15.73
C ALA A 58 -5.72 -0.81 -17.07
N PHE A 59 -4.41 -1.02 -17.02
CA PHE A 59 -3.54 -1.00 -18.21
C PHE A 59 -2.77 -2.33 -18.38
N PRO A 60 -3.45 -3.47 -18.49
CA PRO A 60 -2.78 -4.76 -18.48
C PRO A 60 -1.86 -4.95 -19.70
N GLU A 61 -2.20 -4.44 -20.88
CA GLU A 61 -1.40 -4.66 -22.10
C GLU A 61 -0.06 -3.90 -22.14
N PHE A 62 0.15 -2.93 -21.24
CA PHE A 62 1.35 -2.10 -21.22
C PHE A 62 2.45 -2.57 -20.25
N PHE A 63 2.21 -3.67 -19.53
CA PHE A 63 3.16 -4.26 -18.59
C PHE A 63 3.24 -5.77 -18.75
N SER A 64 4.42 -6.34 -18.51
CA SER A 64 4.62 -7.79 -18.57
C SER A 64 3.69 -8.54 -17.59
N SER A 65 3.10 -9.65 -18.04
CA SER A 65 2.19 -10.46 -17.21
C SER A 65 2.89 -11.01 -15.96
N ALA A 66 4.11 -11.52 -16.12
CA ALA A 66 4.96 -12.01 -15.05
C ALA A 66 5.36 -10.90 -14.06
N GLY A 67 5.73 -9.70 -14.56
CA GLY A 67 6.09 -8.55 -13.74
C GLY A 67 4.92 -8.08 -12.88
N LYS A 68 3.76 -7.81 -13.50
CA LYS A 68 2.53 -7.42 -12.80
C LYS A 68 2.14 -8.42 -11.72
N ARG A 69 2.13 -9.72 -12.04
CA ARG A 69 1.74 -10.78 -11.10
C ARG A 69 2.62 -10.76 -9.85
N LYS A 70 3.94 -10.65 -10.04
CA LYS A 70 4.90 -10.64 -8.92
C LYS A 70 4.78 -9.37 -8.07
N VAL A 71 4.62 -8.21 -8.71
CA VAL A 71 4.40 -6.93 -8.00
C VAL A 71 3.10 -6.98 -7.20
N ARG A 72 1.98 -7.35 -7.85
CA ARG A 72 0.66 -7.43 -7.20
C ARG A 72 0.62 -8.41 -6.02
N ARG A 73 1.27 -9.57 -6.14
CA ARG A 73 1.34 -10.53 -5.03
C ARG A 73 1.97 -9.89 -3.79
N ARG A 74 3.12 -9.25 -3.97
CA ARG A 74 3.84 -8.61 -2.88
C ARG A 74 3.13 -7.36 -2.34
N LEU A 75 2.43 -6.62 -3.19
CA LEU A 75 1.50 -5.57 -2.74
C LEU A 75 0.39 -6.13 -1.84
N GLY A 76 -0.17 -7.29 -2.20
CA GLY A 76 -1.18 -7.98 -1.39
C GLY A 76 -0.66 -8.37 0.00
N GLU A 77 0.56 -8.93 0.07
CA GLU A 77 1.20 -9.29 1.34
C GLU A 77 1.39 -8.07 2.26
N ILE A 78 1.83 -6.93 1.73
CA ILE A 78 1.98 -5.69 2.51
C ILE A 78 0.60 -5.11 2.89
N MET A 79 -0.37 -5.17 1.97
CA MET A 79 -1.73 -4.69 2.21
C MET A 79 -2.43 -5.46 3.34
N ALA A 80 -2.20 -6.77 3.44
CA ALA A 80 -2.75 -7.61 4.50
C ALA A 80 -2.20 -7.19 5.87
N LEU A 81 -0.88 -7.05 6.01
CA LEU A 81 -0.25 -6.59 7.25
C LEU A 81 -0.70 -5.19 7.66
N ALA A 82 -0.83 -4.27 6.68
CA ALA A 82 -1.38 -2.94 6.93
C ALA A 82 -2.89 -2.98 7.25
N GLY A 83 -3.60 -4.02 6.83
CA GLY A 83 -4.99 -4.29 7.17
C GLY A 83 -5.13 -4.60 8.65
N GLU A 84 -4.34 -5.54 9.18
CA GLU A 84 -4.35 -5.88 10.61
C GLU A 84 -4.21 -4.64 11.50
N VAL A 85 -3.27 -3.74 11.19
CA VAL A 85 -3.09 -2.49 11.95
C VAL A 85 -4.33 -1.61 11.86
N ARG A 86 -4.88 -1.44 10.65
CA ARG A 86 -6.03 -0.56 10.42
C ARG A 86 -7.31 -1.09 11.06
N ASP A 87 -7.52 -2.40 11.05
CA ASP A 87 -8.69 -3.04 11.65
C ASP A 87 -8.66 -2.83 13.18
N LEU A 88 -7.49 -2.91 13.80
CA LEU A 88 -7.30 -2.60 15.21
C LEU A 88 -7.46 -1.10 15.51
N ASP A 89 -6.95 -0.21 14.64
CA ASP A 89 -7.20 1.24 14.78
C ASP A 89 -8.72 1.54 14.75
N ILE A 90 -9.49 0.86 13.88
CA ILE A 90 -10.95 0.99 13.81
C ILE A 90 -11.61 0.41 15.06
N ALA A 91 -11.19 -0.77 15.53
CA ALA A 91 -11.77 -1.40 16.72
C ALA A 91 -11.57 -0.54 17.98
N ILE A 92 -10.39 0.06 18.16
CA ILE A 92 -10.10 0.99 19.26
C ILE A 92 -11.01 2.22 19.17
N GLU A 93 -11.17 2.78 17.97
CA GLU A 93 -12.03 3.95 17.75
C GLU A 93 -13.51 3.63 18.05
N LEU A 94 -14.01 2.49 17.58
CA LEU A 94 -15.38 2.04 17.87
C LEU A 94 -15.60 1.81 19.38
N GLY A 95 -14.62 1.25 20.08
CA GLY A 95 -14.70 1.07 21.53
C GLY A 95 -14.80 2.40 22.27
N ARG A 96 -14.02 3.41 21.87
CA ARG A 96 -14.12 4.77 22.44
C ARG A 96 -15.47 5.41 22.15
N GLN A 97 -15.97 5.29 20.92
CA GLN A 97 -17.30 5.80 20.54
C GLN A 97 -18.44 5.12 21.30
N ALA A 98 -18.26 3.85 21.67
CA ALA A 98 -19.20 3.10 22.50
C ALA A 98 -19.12 3.47 24.01
N GLY A 99 -18.24 4.41 24.40
CA GLY A 99 -18.11 4.89 25.77
C GLY A 99 -17.16 4.07 26.65
N LEU A 100 -16.32 3.21 26.08
CA LEU A 100 -15.25 2.56 26.84
C LEU A 100 -14.24 3.60 27.32
N SER A 101 -13.94 3.57 28.62
CA SER A 101 -12.92 4.43 29.22
C SER A 101 -11.51 3.98 28.83
N ALA A 102 -10.52 4.85 29.03
CA ALA A 102 -9.13 4.55 28.71
C ALA A 102 -8.56 3.39 29.54
N GLU A 103 -9.13 3.14 30.71
CA GLU A 103 -8.78 2.07 31.65
C GLU A 103 -9.41 0.72 31.26
N SER A 104 -10.20 0.67 30.18
CA SER A 104 -10.80 -0.57 29.70
C SER A 104 -9.74 -1.61 29.34
N GLU A 105 -9.82 -2.78 29.97
CA GLU A 105 -8.95 -3.94 29.65
C GLU A 105 -9.02 -4.32 28.17
N LEU A 106 -10.20 -4.19 27.56
CA LEU A 106 -10.40 -4.45 26.13
C LEU A 106 -9.60 -3.45 25.27
N LEU A 107 -9.67 -2.15 25.56
CA LEU A 107 -8.90 -1.15 24.81
C LEU A 107 -7.40 -1.33 25.00
N ALA A 108 -6.95 -1.69 26.21
CA ALA A 108 -5.56 -2.01 26.50
C ALA A 108 -5.08 -3.22 25.67
N LYS A 109 -5.89 -4.28 25.61
CA LYS A 109 -5.61 -5.47 24.78
C LYS A 109 -5.50 -5.12 23.30
N LEU A 110 -6.48 -4.40 22.75
CA LEU A 110 -6.48 -3.98 21.35
C LEU A 110 -5.26 -3.10 21.02
N ALA A 111 -4.87 -2.19 21.92
CA ALA A 111 -3.67 -1.37 21.75
C ALA A 111 -2.37 -2.21 21.74
N GLY A 112 -2.30 -3.25 22.57
CA GLY A 112 -1.20 -4.23 22.56
C GLY A 112 -1.11 -4.98 21.23
N GLU A 113 -2.23 -5.54 20.76
CA GLU A 113 -2.31 -6.22 19.46
C GLU A 113 -1.93 -5.29 18.30
N ARG A 114 -2.38 -4.03 18.36
CA ARG A 114 -2.09 -2.99 17.37
C ARG A 114 -0.60 -2.69 17.30
N THR A 115 0.06 -2.66 18.46
CA THR A 115 1.52 -2.46 18.57
C THR A 115 2.28 -3.60 17.90
N GLU A 116 1.88 -4.85 18.14
CA GLU A 116 2.52 -6.01 17.54
C GLU A 116 2.26 -6.10 16.02
N ALA A 117 1.04 -5.81 15.57
CA ALA A 117 0.74 -5.71 14.14
C ALA A 117 1.60 -4.64 13.44
N ALA A 118 1.72 -3.45 14.06
CA ALA A 118 2.54 -2.37 13.56
C ALA A 118 4.03 -2.75 13.50
N ARG A 119 4.53 -3.49 14.50
CA ARG A 119 5.90 -4.02 14.51
C ARG A 119 6.14 -4.98 13.35
N ARG A 120 5.25 -5.94 13.10
CA ARG A 120 5.34 -6.88 11.97
C ARG A 120 5.38 -6.15 10.63
N LEU A 121 4.45 -5.21 10.42
CA LEU A 121 4.41 -4.38 9.21
C LEU A 121 5.74 -3.64 9.01
N ARG A 122 6.24 -2.95 10.05
CA ARG A 122 7.48 -2.18 9.99
C ARG A 122 8.70 -3.04 9.64
N LEU A 123 8.79 -4.25 10.18
CA LEU A 123 9.89 -5.18 9.86
C LEU A 123 9.88 -5.58 8.38
N VAL A 124 8.70 -5.92 7.84
CA VAL A 124 8.53 -6.28 6.42
C VAL A 124 8.87 -5.09 5.53
N LEU A 125 8.42 -3.88 5.87
CA LEU A 125 8.74 -2.66 5.13
C LEU A 125 10.23 -2.34 5.18
N LYS A 126 10.86 -2.43 6.35
CA LYS A 126 12.32 -2.21 6.53
C LYS A 126 13.12 -3.17 5.65
N HIS A 127 12.79 -4.45 5.65
CA HIS A 127 13.46 -5.44 4.82
C HIS A 127 13.23 -5.18 3.32
N SER A 128 12.00 -4.86 2.94
CA SER A 128 11.63 -4.60 1.55
C SER A 128 12.35 -3.37 0.99
N VAL A 129 12.41 -2.28 1.75
CA VAL A 129 13.15 -1.06 1.38
C VAL A 129 14.65 -1.33 1.31
N LYS A 130 15.25 -1.99 2.31
CA LYS A 130 16.70 -2.32 2.30
C LYS A 130 17.12 -3.14 1.08
N ARG A 131 16.24 -3.99 0.56
CA ARG A 131 16.53 -4.83 -0.61
C ARG A 131 16.27 -4.17 -1.96
N GLY A 132 15.98 -2.86 -1.99
CA GLY A 132 15.70 -2.13 -3.23
C GLY A 132 14.49 -2.71 -3.97
N MET A 133 13.42 -3.03 -3.24
CA MET A 133 12.26 -3.69 -3.82
C MET A 133 11.57 -2.83 -4.88
N THR A 134 11.53 -1.51 -4.69
CA THR A 134 10.91 -0.53 -5.59
C THR A 134 11.66 -0.44 -6.93
N GLU A 135 12.99 -0.46 -6.90
CA GLU A 135 13.85 -0.46 -8.08
C GLU A 135 13.70 -1.78 -8.85
N LYS A 136 13.63 -2.90 -8.13
CA LYS A 136 13.33 -4.22 -8.73
C LYS A 136 11.95 -4.25 -9.38
N TRP A 137 10.96 -3.56 -8.82
CA TRP A 137 9.64 -3.47 -9.41
C TRP A 137 9.62 -2.57 -10.64
N ARG A 138 10.33 -1.44 -10.60
CA ARG A 138 10.54 -0.55 -11.74
C ARG A 138 11.06 -1.35 -12.95
N GLY A 139 12.15 -2.09 -12.78
CA GLY A 139 12.68 -2.97 -13.84
C GLY A 139 11.70 -4.05 -14.32
N ARG A 140 10.95 -4.70 -13.42
CA ARG A 140 9.95 -5.73 -13.79
C ARG A 140 8.76 -5.19 -14.57
N LEU A 141 8.38 -3.94 -14.31
CA LEU A 141 7.32 -3.22 -15.02
C LEU A 141 7.86 -2.52 -16.28
N GLY A 142 9.18 -2.51 -16.46
CA GLY A 142 9.89 -1.79 -17.51
C GLY A 142 9.80 -0.27 -17.34
N LEU A 143 9.53 0.24 -16.14
CA LEU A 143 9.40 1.68 -15.85
C LEU A 143 10.74 2.39 -15.66
#